data_AF-A0A498H9A5-F1
#
_entry.id   AF-A0A498H9A5-F1
#
_cell.length_a   1.000
_cell.length_b   1.000
_cell.length_c   1.000
_cell.angle_alpha   90.00
_cell.angle_beta   90.00
_cell.angle_gamma   90.00
#
_symmetry.space_group_name_H-M   'P 1'
#
loop_
_entity.id
_entity.type
_entity.pdbx_description
1 polymer ?
#
loop_
_entity_poly.entity_id
_entity_poly.type
_entity_poly.pdbx_seq_one_letter_code
_entity_poly.pdbx_strand_id
1 'polypeptide(L)'
;MSSNLIEINQYAWELATLAMWKAGKELKAYSTDQIRRIVAAGNSGNINDIKNIIDQYSPAPPQGKKEYQAQGEIRAKRQKNKDFGNNLIQVISERDVEDIQRLLQYVLWNIKILEYAYKKSEDKFIDEIALELDCEYVNKEKITGNLKQFIDDNRRKGNSRDKRRR
;
A
#
# COMPACT_ATOMS: atom_id res chain seq x y z
N MET A 1 11.32 23.63 -4.56
CA MET A 1 10.55 22.45 -5.04
C MET A 1 9.27 22.97 -5.68
N SER A 2 8.84 22.44 -6.83
CA SER A 2 7.54 22.84 -7.41
C SER A 2 6.40 22.29 -6.56
N SER A 3 5.29 23.03 -6.45
CA SER A 3 4.10 22.60 -5.69
C SER A 3 3.57 21.24 -6.17
N ASN A 4 3.74 20.92 -7.46
CA ASN A 4 3.32 19.66 -8.04
C ASN A 4 4.13 18.45 -7.53
N LEU A 5 5.46 18.60 -7.37
CA LEU A 5 6.29 17.48 -6.90
C LEU A 5 5.98 17.10 -5.45
N ILE A 6 5.76 18.09 -4.58
CA ILE A 6 5.37 17.84 -3.18
C ILE A 6 4.03 17.12 -3.13
N GLU A 7 3.09 17.51 -3.98
CA GLU A 7 1.77 16.86 -4.07
C GLU A 7 1.89 15.41 -4.56
N ILE A 8 2.70 15.14 -5.58
CA ILE A 8 2.98 13.77 -6.07
C ILE A 8 3.60 12.92 -4.96
N ASN A 9 4.58 13.45 -4.23
CA ASN A 9 5.20 12.74 -3.10
C ASN A 9 4.16 12.42 -2.03
N GLN A 10 3.31 13.39 -1.68
CA GLN A 10 2.24 13.20 -0.70
C GLN A 10 1.32 12.04 -1.10
N TYR A 11 0.79 12.05 -2.33
CA TYR A 11 -0.07 10.98 -2.80
C TYR A 11 0.66 9.63 -2.92
N ALA A 12 1.94 9.64 -3.31
CA ALA A 12 2.73 8.42 -3.38
C ALA A 12 2.84 7.73 -2.00
N TRP A 13 3.10 8.50 -0.94
CA TRP A 13 3.14 7.99 0.43
C TRP A 13 1.79 7.50 0.94
N GLU A 14 0.70 8.22 0.62
CA GLU A 14 -0.65 7.80 0.99
C GLU A 14 -1.04 6.49 0.32
N LEU A 15 -0.82 6.37 -0.98
CA LEU A 15 -1.08 5.16 -1.76
C LEU A 15 -0.20 4.00 -1.31
N ALA A 16 1.09 4.24 -1.05
CA ALA A 16 1.99 3.22 -0.52
C ALA A 16 1.49 2.69 0.83
N THR A 17 1.09 3.58 1.74
CA THR A 17 0.50 3.20 3.04
C THR A 17 -0.78 2.38 2.87
N LEU A 18 -1.66 2.79 1.94
CA LEU A 18 -2.88 2.06 1.61
C LEU A 18 -2.61 0.67 1.03
N ALA A 19 -1.50 0.48 0.30
CA ALA A 19 -1.12 -0.80 -0.26
C ALA A 19 -0.59 -1.80 0.79
N MET A 20 -0.27 -1.35 2.01
CA MET A 20 0.37 -2.20 3.02
C MET A 20 -0.57 -3.24 3.64
N TRP A 21 -0.01 -4.42 3.89
CA TRP A 21 -0.69 -5.59 4.44
C TRP A 21 0.24 -6.32 5.41
N LYS A 22 -0.31 -6.78 6.54
CA LYS A 22 0.47 -7.54 7.52
C LYS A 22 0.29 -9.04 7.28
N ALA A 23 1.38 -9.72 6.97
CA ALA A 23 1.41 -11.16 6.79
C ALA A 23 2.25 -11.80 7.90
N GLY A 24 1.59 -12.20 8.98
CA GLY A 24 2.28 -12.70 10.17
C GLY A 24 3.08 -11.59 10.85
N LYS A 25 4.42 -11.73 10.83
CA LYS A 25 5.36 -10.74 11.40
C LYS A 25 5.89 -9.75 10.36
N GLU A 26 5.51 -9.89 9.09
CA GLU A 26 6.01 -9.05 8.01
C GLU A 26 4.99 -7.99 7.61
N LEU A 27 5.48 -6.80 7.28
CA LEU A 27 4.76 -5.78 6.53
C LEU A 27 5.13 -5.93 5.06
N LYS A 28 4.13 -6.07 4.17
CA LYS A 28 4.33 -6.19 2.73
C LYS A 28 3.15 -5.65 1.93
N ALA A 29 3.33 -5.37 0.65
CA ALA A 29 2.19 -5.01 -0.20
C ALA A 29 1.10 -6.09 -0.16
N TYR A 30 -0.19 -5.71 -0.26
CA TYR A 30 -1.30 -6.67 -0.32
C TYR A 30 -1.15 -7.66 -1.48
N SER A 31 -0.53 -7.21 -2.57
CA SER A 31 -0.12 -8.01 -3.72
C SER A 31 0.93 -7.26 -4.54
N THR A 32 2.19 -7.67 -4.43
CA THR A 32 3.30 -7.11 -5.21
C THR A 32 3.04 -7.21 -6.72
N ASP A 33 2.53 -8.35 -7.18
CA ASP A 33 2.25 -8.57 -8.61
C ASP A 33 1.16 -7.65 -9.14
N GLN A 34 0.14 -7.39 -8.31
CA GLN A 34 -0.95 -6.49 -8.69
C GLN A 34 -0.46 -5.05 -8.82
N ILE A 35 0.33 -4.57 -7.85
CA ILE A 35 0.93 -3.23 -7.91
C ILE A 35 1.84 -3.11 -9.14
N ARG A 36 2.65 -4.12 -9.45
CA ARG A 36 3.51 -4.13 -10.64
C ARG A 36 2.70 -4.05 -11.94
N ARG A 37 1.59 -4.78 -12.05
CA ARG A 37 0.69 -4.71 -13.22
C ARG A 37 0.10 -3.31 -13.38
N ILE A 38 -0.32 -2.69 -12.28
CA ILE A 38 -0.82 -1.30 -12.28
C ILE A 38 0.25 -0.33 -12.77
N VAL A 39 1.49 -0.44 -12.26
CA VAL A 39 2.61 0.41 -12.70
C VAL A 39 2.92 0.21 -14.18
N ALA A 40 2.93 -1.04 -14.66
CA ALA A 40 3.14 -1.33 -16.07
C ALA A 40 2.08 -0.66 -16.97
N ALA A 41 0.81 -0.66 -16.55
CA ALA A 41 -0.28 0.02 -17.25
C ALA A 41 -0.18 1.56 -17.16
N GLY A 42 0.32 2.11 -16.06
CA GLY A 42 0.60 3.55 -15.98
C GLY A 42 1.75 3.98 -16.89
N ASN A 43 2.76 3.12 -17.04
CA ASN A 43 3.86 3.37 -17.98
C ASN A 43 3.42 3.33 -19.44
N SER A 44 2.36 2.61 -19.79
CA SER A 44 1.77 2.66 -21.14
C SER A 44 0.87 3.88 -21.38
N GLY A 45 0.57 4.66 -20.33
CA GLY A 45 -0.30 5.85 -20.41
C GLY A 45 -1.79 5.52 -20.55
N ASN A 46 -2.20 4.25 -20.44
CA ASN A 46 -3.59 3.85 -20.59
C ASN A 46 -4.30 3.72 -19.23
N ILE A 47 -4.97 4.79 -18.81
CA ILE A 47 -5.73 4.81 -17.54
C ILE A 47 -6.84 3.74 -17.51
N ASN A 48 -7.43 3.40 -18.66
CA ASN A 48 -8.46 2.36 -18.70
C ASN A 48 -7.90 0.97 -18.38
N ASP A 49 -6.64 0.71 -18.73
CA ASP A 49 -5.97 -0.55 -18.37
C ASP A 49 -5.74 -0.62 -16.86
N ILE A 50 -5.39 0.50 -16.21
CA ILE A 50 -5.29 0.57 -14.75
C ILE A 50 -6.62 0.19 -14.09
N LYS A 51 -7.74 0.77 -14.56
CA LYS A 51 -9.09 0.44 -14.06
C LYS A 51 -9.42 -1.03 -14.23
N ASN A 52 -9.20 -1.57 -15.43
CA ASN A 52 -9.43 -2.99 -15.73
C ASN A 52 -8.61 -3.92 -14.82
N ILE A 53 -7.34 -3.59 -14.59
CA ILE A 53 -6.46 -4.37 -13.69
C ILE A 53 -6.98 -4.34 -12.25
N ILE A 54 -7.44 -3.18 -11.77
CA ILE A 54 -8.04 -3.03 -10.43
C ILE A 54 -9.29 -3.91 -10.33
N ASP A 55 -10.22 -3.81 -11.28
CA ASP A 55 -11.52 -4.49 -11.22
C ASP A 55 -11.41 -6.02 -11.36
N GLN A 56 -10.46 -6.49 -12.17
CA GLN A 56 -10.25 -7.91 -12.42
C GLN A 56 -9.36 -8.61 -11.38
N TYR A 57 -9.02 -7.93 -10.28
CA TYR A 57 -8.14 -8.51 -9.27
C TYR A 57 -8.76 -9.74 -8.58
N SER A 58 -8.17 -10.90 -8.84
CA SER A 58 -8.52 -12.15 -8.18
C SER A 58 -7.30 -12.72 -7.43
N PRO A 59 -7.17 -12.47 -6.11
CA PRO A 59 -6.07 -13.00 -5.34
C PRO A 59 -6.13 -14.52 -5.25
N ALA A 60 -4.98 -15.17 -5.46
CA ALA A 60 -4.84 -16.58 -5.17
C ALA A 60 -5.00 -16.87 -3.66
N PRO A 61 -5.48 -18.06 -3.28
CA PRO A 61 -5.45 -18.51 -1.89
C PRO A 61 -4.01 -18.48 -1.33
N PRO A 62 -3.83 -18.19 -0.03
CA PRO A 62 -2.53 -18.33 0.63
C PRO A 62 -1.99 -19.75 0.50
N GLN A 63 -0.66 -19.88 0.49
CA GLN A 63 0.02 -21.17 0.36
C GLN A 63 -0.50 -22.18 1.40
N GLY A 64 -0.81 -23.39 0.93
CA GLY A 64 -1.30 -24.48 1.77
C GLY A 64 -2.78 -24.38 2.18
N LYS A 65 -3.54 -23.39 1.68
CA LYS A 65 -4.99 -23.28 1.92
C LYS A 65 -5.78 -23.51 0.65
N LYS A 66 -6.87 -24.26 0.77
CA LYS A 66 -7.91 -24.32 -0.27
C LYS A 66 -8.73 -23.03 -0.26
N GLU A 67 -9.36 -22.71 -1.38
CA GLU A 67 -10.10 -21.45 -1.57
C GLU A 67 -11.19 -21.21 -0.50
N TYR A 68 -11.96 -22.24 -0.13
CA TYR A 68 -12.98 -22.13 0.92
C TYR A 68 -12.40 -21.78 2.30
N GLN A 69 -11.15 -22.16 2.58
CA GLN A 69 -10.45 -21.86 3.84
C GLN A 69 -9.83 -20.46 3.85
N ALA A 70 -9.74 -19.84 2.68
CA ALA A 70 -9.08 -18.55 2.46
C ALA A 70 -10.06 -17.41 2.15
N GLN A 71 -11.37 -17.67 2.06
CA GLN A 71 -12.36 -16.69 1.61
C GLN A 71 -12.29 -15.35 2.35
N GLY A 72 -12.09 -15.36 3.67
CA GLY A 72 -11.97 -14.12 4.45
C GLY A 72 -10.75 -13.28 4.05
N GLU A 73 -9.61 -13.92 3.81
CA GLU A 73 -8.37 -13.23 3.39
C GLU A 73 -8.47 -12.77 1.93
N ILE A 74 -9.04 -13.59 1.05
CA ILE A 74 -9.33 -13.24 -0.35
C ILE A 74 -10.22 -12.01 -0.41
N ARG A 75 -11.33 -11.98 0.35
CA ARG A 75 -12.24 -10.82 0.45
C ARG A 75 -11.52 -9.59 0.96
N ALA A 76 -10.71 -9.73 2.01
CA ALA A 76 -9.96 -8.61 2.58
C ALA A 76 -8.93 -8.04 1.59
N LYS A 77 -8.20 -8.89 0.84
CA LYS A 77 -7.28 -8.43 -0.21
C LYS A 77 -8.02 -7.77 -1.38
N ARG A 78 -9.17 -8.30 -1.79
CA ARG A 78 -10.02 -7.66 -2.81
C ARG A 78 -10.48 -6.28 -2.36
N GLN A 79 -10.94 -6.14 -1.12
CA GLN A 79 -11.33 -4.85 -0.57
C GLN A 79 -10.14 -3.88 -0.53
N LYS A 80 -8.97 -4.34 -0.07
CA LYS A 80 -7.74 -3.53 -0.04
C LYS A 80 -7.33 -3.04 -1.43
N ASN A 81 -7.43 -3.90 -2.45
CA ASN A 81 -7.21 -3.54 -3.85
C ASN A 81 -8.21 -2.50 -4.34
N LYS A 82 -9.50 -2.64 -3.98
CA LYS A 82 -10.53 -1.67 -4.34
C LYS A 82 -10.28 -0.31 -3.69
N ASP A 83 -9.93 -0.28 -2.41
CA ASP A 83 -9.63 0.95 -1.68
C ASP A 83 -8.40 1.65 -2.28
N PHE A 84 -7.32 0.89 -2.52
CA PHE A 84 -6.13 1.40 -3.21
C PHE A 84 -6.47 1.94 -4.60
N GLY A 85 -7.20 1.15 -5.39
CA GLY A 85 -7.57 1.48 -6.76
C GLY A 85 -8.44 2.73 -6.86
N ASN A 86 -9.45 2.87 -6.01
CA ASN A 86 -10.30 4.05 -5.99
C ASN A 86 -9.51 5.33 -5.69
N ASN A 87 -8.61 5.29 -4.70
CA ASN A 87 -7.75 6.43 -4.37
C ASN A 87 -6.79 6.73 -5.53
N LEU A 88 -6.19 5.70 -6.14
CA LEU A 88 -5.30 5.88 -7.28
C LEU A 88 -6.03 6.56 -8.45
N ILE A 89 -7.20 6.04 -8.84
CA ILE A 89 -8.00 6.58 -9.94
C ILE A 89 -8.39 8.03 -9.68
N GLN A 90 -8.78 8.36 -8.44
CA GLN A 90 -9.07 9.74 -8.07
C GLN A 90 -7.86 10.65 -8.29
N VAL A 91 -6.66 10.23 -7.85
CA VAL A 91 -5.43 11.02 -7.97
C VAL A 91 -4.96 11.18 -9.42
N ILE A 92 -5.11 10.14 -10.27
CA ILE A 92 -4.59 10.17 -11.65
C ILE A 92 -5.56 10.71 -12.69
N SER A 93 -6.84 10.87 -12.34
CA SER A 93 -7.91 11.20 -13.31
C SER A 93 -7.69 12.51 -14.09
N GLU A 94 -6.99 13.47 -13.48
CA GLU A 94 -6.73 14.81 -14.03
C GLU A 94 -5.24 15.07 -14.30
N ARG A 95 -4.40 14.03 -14.18
CA ARG A 95 -2.94 14.15 -14.34
C ARG A 95 -2.48 13.74 -15.74
N ASP A 96 -1.39 14.35 -16.19
CA ASP A 96 -0.74 13.93 -17.41
C ASP A 96 0.01 12.60 -17.23
N VAL A 97 0.42 11.99 -18.35
CA VAL A 97 1.08 10.68 -18.35
C VAL A 97 2.42 10.71 -17.60
N GLU A 98 3.16 11.82 -17.65
CA GLU A 98 4.46 11.94 -17.00
C GLU A 98 4.33 11.93 -15.47
N ASP A 99 3.37 12.69 -14.95
CA ASP A 99 3.05 12.74 -13.53
C ASP A 99 2.48 11.42 -13.03
N ILE A 100 1.67 10.73 -13.83
CA ILE A 100 1.18 9.37 -13.51
C ILE A 100 2.34 8.39 -13.39
N GLN A 101 3.27 8.41 -14.34
CA GLN A 101 4.45 7.55 -14.32
C GLN A 101 5.32 7.84 -13.09
N ARG A 102 5.60 9.12 -12.81
CA ARG A 102 6.36 9.55 -11.65
C ARG A 102 5.70 9.12 -10.34
N LEU A 103 4.39 9.34 -10.20
CA LEU A 103 3.61 8.93 -9.05
C LEU A 103 3.72 7.42 -8.80
N LEU A 104 3.50 6.59 -9.82
CA LEU A 104 3.51 5.13 -9.68
C LEU A 104 4.91 4.58 -9.37
N GLN A 105 5.98 5.21 -9.89
CA GLN A 105 7.35 4.89 -9.51
C GLN A 105 7.61 5.18 -8.03
N TYR A 106 7.18 6.35 -7.53
CA TYR A 106 7.33 6.70 -6.12
C TYR A 106 6.48 5.81 -5.21
N VAL A 107 5.27 5.43 -5.61
CA VAL A 107 4.46 4.44 -4.87
C VAL A 107 5.23 3.13 -4.69
N LEU A 108 5.85 2.60 -5.74
CA LEU A 108 6.65 1.37 -5.66
C LEU A 108 7.86 1.53 -4.74
N TRP A 109 8.56 2.65 -4.85
CA TRP A 109 9.72 2.96 -4.03
C TRP A 109 9.33 3.05 -2.55
N ASN A 110 8.26 3.79 -2.24
CA ASN A 110 7.79 4.01 -0.87
C ASN A 110 7.27 2.71 -0.24
N ILE A 111 6.62 1.83 -1.02
CA ILE A 111 6.30 0.47 -0.55
C ILE A 111 7.57 -0.27 -0.11
N LYS A 112 8.67 -0.17 -0.87
CA LYS A 112 9.93 -0.84 -0.52
C LYS A 112 10.61 -0.24 0.70
N ILE A 113 10.56 1.09 0.86
CA ILE A 113 11.02 1.75 2.08
C ILE A 113 10.24 1.21 3.29
N LEU A 114 8.90 1.18 3.21
CA LEU A 114 8.05 0.70 4.30
C LEU A 114 8.34 -0.76 4.66
N GLU A 115 8.46 -1.64 3.67
CA GLU A 115 8.83 -3.05 3.86
C GLU A 115 10.19 -3.20 4.55
N TYR A 116 11.18 -2.42 4.11
CA TYR A 116 12.55 -2.46 4.63
C TYR A 116 12.64 -1.94 6.07
N ALA A 117 12.10 -0.75 6.33
CA ALA A 117 12.13 -0.10 7.64
C ALA A 117 11.42 -0.97 8.69
N TYR A 118 10.25 -1.53 8.35
CA TYR A 118 9.52 -2.40 9.28
C TYR A 118 10.29 -3.68 9.59
N LYS A 119 10.94 -4.29 8.59
CA LYS A 119 11.76 -5.50 8.77
C LYS A 119 12.99 -5.24 9.64
N LYS A 120 13.59 -4.05 9.51
CA LYS A 120 14.79 -3.65 10.25
C LYS A 120 14.48 -3.45 11.73
N SER A 121 13.41 -2.72 12.05
CA SER A 121 12.98 -2.51 13.44
C SER A 121 11.52 -2.08 13.51
N GLU A 122 10.63 -2.96 13.98
CA GLU A 122 9.22 -2.60 14.22
C GLU A 122 9.09 -1.46 15.23
N ASP A 123 9.95 -1.41 16.26
CA ASP A 123 9.87 -0.41 17.33
C ASP A 123 10.31 0.99 16.90
N LYS A 124 11.24 1.08 15.94
CA LYS A 124 11.73 2.35 15.39
C LYS A 124 11.11 2.71 14.05
N PHE A 125 10.24 1.84 13.53
CA PHE A 125 9.67 1.97 12.19
C PHE A 125 9.05 3.34 11.93
N ILE A 126 8.24 3.85 12.85
CA ILE A 126 7.60 5.15 12.69
C ILE A 126 8.60 6.29 12.65
N ASP A 127 9.62 6.25 13.51
CA ASP A 127 10.63 7.30 13.58
C ASP A 127 11.51 7.31 12.33
N GLU A 128 11.89 6.13 11.82
CA GLU A 128 12.62 6.02 10.55
C GLU A 128 11.80 6.57 9.37
N ILE A 129 10.51 6.23 9.29
CA ILE A 129 9.65 6.77 8.24
C ILE A 129 9.44 8.29 8.41
N ALA A 130 9.29 8.80 9.62
CA ALA A 130 9.13 10.23 9.86
C ALA A 130 10.31 11.04 9.32
N LEU A 131 11.54 10.52 9.43
CA LEU A 131 12.74 11.14 8.88
C LEU A 131 12.71 11.21 7.35
N GLU A 132 12.30 10.12 6.67
CA GLU A 132 12.17 10.12 5.20
C GLU A 132 11.11 11.13 4.73
N LEU A 133 9.98 11.21 5.45
CA LEU A 133 8.89 12.15 5.13
C LEU A 133 9.31 13.62 5.31
N ASP A 134 10.15 13.92 6.31
CA ASP A 134 10.71 15.26 6.50
C ASP A 134 11.61 15.68 5.33
N CYS A 135 12.36 14.74 4.74
CA CYS A 135 13.19 14.99 3.56
C CYS A 135 12.35 15.28 2.29
N GLU A 136 11.15 14.72 2.20
CA GLU A 136 10.26 14.86 1.04
C GLU A 136 9.24 16.02 1.15
N TYR A 137 9.27 16.78 2.26
CA TYR A 137 8.36 17.90 2.53
C TYR A 137 6.87 17.54 2.49
N VAL A 138 6.54 16.29 2.88
CA VAL A 138 5.16 15.79 2.92
C VAL A 138 4.55 15.92 4.31
N ASN A 139 3.21 15.89 4.41
CA ASN A 139 2.49 15.88 5.68
C ASN A 139 2.73 14.55 6.42
N LYS A 140 3.78 14.56 7.25
CA LYS A 140 4.20 13.37 8.01
C LYS A 140 3.18 12.88 9.03
N GLU A 141 2.40 13.78 9.62
CA GLU A 141 1.42 13.42 10.66
C GLU A 141 0.33 12.52 10.10
N LYS A 142 -0.16 12.85 8.89
CA LYS A 142 -1.15 12.03 8.18
C LYS A 142 -0.61 10.63 7.88
N ILE A 143 0.59 10.54 7.32
CA ILE A 143 1.19 9.25 6.93
C ILE A 143 1.53 8.40 8.15
N THR A 144 2.23 8.97 9.13
CA THR A 144 2.63 8.25 10.35
C THR A 144 1.42 7.88 11.20
N GLY A 145 0.37 8.71 11.25
CA GLY A 145 -0.91 8.39 11.90
C GLY A 145 -1.58 7.15 11.27
N ASN A 146 -1.68 7.10 9.94
CA ASN A 146 -2.22 5.96 9.22
C ASN A 146 -1.41 4.66 9.49
N LEU A 147 -0.08 4.76 9.48
CA LEU A 147 0.81 3.63 9.76
C LEU A 147 0.68 3.13 11.21
N LYS A 148 0.62 4.03 12.19
CA LYS A 148 0.39 3.69 13.61
C LYS A 148 -0.92 2.94 13.80
N GLN A 149 -2.02 3.50 13.28
CA GLN A 149 -3.34 2.88 13.37
C GLN A 149 -3.32 1.47 12.75
N PHE A 150 -2.71 1.33 11.57
CA PHE A 150 -2.56 0.04 10.92
C PHE A 150 -1.79 -0.97 11.79
N ILE A 151 -0.68 -0.58 12.39
CA ILE A 151 0.13 -1.45 13.26
C ILE A 151 -0.68 -1.88 14.49
N ASP A 152 -1.37 -0.95 15.13
CA ASP A 152 -2.17 -1.19 16.34
C ASP A 152 -3.35 -2.12 16.08
N ASP A 153 -4.10 -1.91 14.99
CA ASP A 153 -5.21 -2.77 14.59
C ASP A 153 -4.76 -4.22 14.37
N ASN A 154 -3.55 -4.39 13.82
CA ASN A 154 -2.97 -5.70 13.60
C ASN A 154 -2.40 -6.34 14.87
N ARG A 155 -1.85 -5.56 15.82
CA ARG A 155 -1.43 -6.07 17.14
C ARG A 155 -2.62 -6.58 17.95
N ARG A 156 -3.74 -5.84 17.95
CA ARG A 156 -4.99 -6.23 18.64
C ARG A 156 -5.58 -7.54 18.09
N LYS A 157 -5.56 -7.74 16.77
CA LYS A 157 -6.02 -8.99 16.12
C LYS A 157 -5.16 -10.21 16.47
N GLY A 158 -3.85 -10.01 16.70
CA GLY A 158 -2.94 -11.06 17.16
C GLY A 158 -3.28 -11.55 18.57
N ASN A 159 -3.45 -10.62 19.52
CA ASN A 159 -3.72 -10.94 20.93
C ASN A 159 -5.08 -11.64 21.15
N SER A 160 -6.10 -11.31 20.36
CA SER A 160 -7.42 -11.95 20.45
C SER A 160 -7.44 -13.41 19.98
N ARG A 161 -6.49 -13.82 19.13
CA ARG A 161 -6.35 -15.23 18.71
C ARG A 161 -5.63 -16.08 19.75
N ASP A 162 -4.69 -15.49 20.48
CA ASP A 162 -3.92 -16.19 21.51
C ASP A 162 -4.73 -16.46 22.78
N LYS A 163 -5.65 -15.56 23.14
CA LYS A 163 -6.60 -15.78 24.26
C LYS A 163 -7.62 -16.90 24.01
N ARG A 164 -7.91 -17.27 22.76
CA ARG A 164 -8.83 -18.37 22.43
C ARG A 164 -8.18 -19.75 22.41
N ARG A 165 -6.86 -19.82 22.61
CA ARG A 165 -6.06 -21.05 22.59
C ARG A 165 -5.55 -21.45 23.98
N ARG A 166 -5.94 -20.74 25.04
CA ARG A 166 -5.62 -21.03 26.43
C ARG A 166 -6.88 -21.46 27.16
#